data_AF-A0A8S9RSE4-F1
#
_entry.id   AF-A0A8S9RSE4-F1
#
_cell.length_a   1.000
_cell.length_b   1.000
_cell.length_c   1.000
_cell.angle_alpha   90.00
_cell.angle_beta   90.00
_cell.angle_gamma   90.00
#
_symmetry.space_group_name_H-M   'P 1'
#
loop_
_entity.id
_entity.type
_entity.pdbx_description
1 polymer ?
#
loop_
_entity_poly.entity_id
_entity_poly.type
_entity_poly.pdbx_seq_one_letter_code
_entity_poly.pdbx_strand_id
1 'polypeptide(L)' 'MAPSALSLPTSVSDEKYANVKWEELGFGFCRTDNMYVAKCKHGESFQEGKIVPYADLQISPCSAVLNYGQVCY' A
#
# COMPACT_ATOMS: atom_id res chain seq x y z
N MET A 1 41.25 -2.96 -19.83
CA MET A 1 41.03 -3.92 -18.74
C MET A 1 40.30 -3.19 -17.64
N ALA A 2 38.99 -3.40 -17.49
CA ALA A 2 38.23 -2.81 -16.38
C ALA A 2 38.42 -3.71 -15.13
N PRO A 3 38.63 -3.16 -13.92
CA PRO A 3 38.73 -3.98 -12.73
C PRO A 3 37.33 -4.46 -12.31
N SER A 4 37.25 -5.75 -12.03
CA SER A 4 36.05 -6.47 -11.58
C SER A 4 35.49 -5.88 -10.29
N ALA A 5 34.18 -5.67 -10.23
CA ALA A 5 33.47 -5.24 -9.02
C ALA A 5 33.62 -6.31 -7.92
N LEU A 6 34.03 -5.91 -6.72
CA LEU A 6 34.07 -6.77 -5.54
C LEU A 6 32.65 -7.21 -5.14
N SER A 7 32.45 -8.51 -4.94
CA SER A 7 31.24 -9.06 -4.35
C SER A 7 31.19 -8.78 -2.84
N LEU A 8 30.13 -8.08 -2.39
CA LEU A 8 29.88 -7.80 -0.98
C LEU A 8 29.69 -9.09 -0.17
N PRO A 9 30.22 -9.19 1.07
CA PRO A 9 30.06 -10.35 1.92
C PRO A 9 28.63 -10.42 2.49
N THR A 10 27.89 -11.45 2.11
CA THR A 10 26.54 -11.72 2.62
C THR A 10 26.61 -12.38 3.99
N SER A 11 26.58 -11.59 5.06
CA SER A 11 26.06 -12.03 6.36
C SER A 11 24.80 -11.22 6.66
N VAL A 12 23.71 -11.55 6.00
CA VAL A 12 22.41 -10.93 6.23
C VAL A 12 21.58 -11.96 6.98
N SER A 13 21.24 -11.62 8.24
CA SER A 13 20.15 -12.21 9.03
C SER A 13 18.92 -12.41 8.14
N ASP A 14 17.96 -13.30 8.46
CA ASP A 14 16.71 -13.51 7.70
C ASP A 14 15.78 -12.26 7.66
N GLU A 15 16.28 -11.15 7.13
CA GLU A 15 15.54 -9.96 6.78
C GLU A 15 14.78 -10.31 5.51
N LYS A 16 13.51 -10.65 5.69
CA LYS A 16 12.60 -10.93 4.59
C LYS A 16 12.25 -9.60 3.91
N TYR A 17 13.16 -9.12 3.07
CA TYR A 17 12.91 -7.98 2.20
C TYR A 17 11.72 -8.28 1.29
N ALA A 18 10.92 -7.24 1.01
CA ALA A 18 9.90 -7.33 -0.01
C ALA A 18 10.57 -7.68 -1.35
N ASN A 19 10.02 -8.65 -2.07
CA ASN A 19 10.53 -9.08 -3.37
C ASN A 19 10.15 -8.06 -4.45
N VAL A 20 10.80 -6.88 -4.40
CA VAL A 20 10.55 -5.71 -5.24
C VAL A 20 11.87 -5.27 -5.87
N LYS A 21 11.83 -4.85 -7.13
CA LYS A 21 12.99 -4.26 -7.81
C LYS A 21 13.15 -2.80 -7.42
N TRP A 22 14.01 -2.54 -6.43
CA TRP A 22 14.19 -1.20 -5.84
C TRP A 22 14.64 -0.12 -6.83
N GLU A 23 15.49 -0.47 -7.80
CA GLU A 23 15.99 0.47 -8.82
C GLU A 23 14.93 0.89 -9.85
N GLU A 24 13.86 0.11 -9.99
CA GLU A 24 12.74 0.39 -10.90
C GLU A 24 11.57 1.08 -10.17
N LEU A 25 11.68 1.29 -8.85
CA LEU A 25 10.60 1.87 -8.05
C LEU A 25 10.48 3.37 -8.33
N GLY A 26 9.35 3.76 -8.92
CA GLY A 26 9.00 5.15 -9.20
C GLY A 26 7.75 5.62 -8.44
N PHE A 27 7.23 6.79 -8.82
CA PHE A 27 5.93 7.27 -8.33
C PHE A 27 4.81 6.61 -9.14
N GLY A 28 4.10 5.68 -8.50
CA GLY A 28 3.01 4.95 -9.12
C GLY A 28 2.42 3.92 -8.17
N PHE A 29 1.35 3.28 -8.59
CA PHE A 29 0.72 2.23 -7.79
C PHE A 29 1.59 0.96 -7.79
N CYS A 30 2.06 0.55 -6.61
CA CYS A 30 2.61 -0.77 -6.36
C CYS A 30 1.74 -1.45 -5.30
N ARG A 31 1.17 -2.61 -5.64
CA ARG A 31 0.28 -3.33 -4.72
C ARG A 31 1.06 -3.76 -3.47
N THR A 32 0.49 -3.47 -2.29
CA THR A 32 0.99 -3.93 -0.99
C THR A 32 0.17 -5.12 -0.49
N ASP A 33 0.65 -5.80 0.55
CA ASP A 33 -0.04 -6.95 1.13
C ASP A 33 -1.35 -6.56 1.83
N ASN A 34 -1.36 -5.41 2.51
CA ASN A 34 -2.45 -4.99 3.38
C ASN A 34 -2.82 -3.50 3.21
N MET A 35 -4.03 -3.16 3.64
CA MET A 35 -4.56 -1.81 3.74
C MET A 35 -5.31 -1.63 5.08
N TYR A 36 -5.37 -0.40 5.59
CA TYR A 36 -6.18 -0.07 6.76
C TYR A 36 -7.56 0.44 6.32
N VAL A 37 -8.63 -0.07 6.94
CA VAL A 37 -10.02 0.31 6.65
C VAL A 37 -10.75 0.66 7.94
N ALA A 38 -11.28 1.89 8.01
CA ALA A 38 -12.19 2.34 9.05
C ALA A 38 -13.54 2.73 8.45
N LYS A 39 -14.64 2.47 9.17
CA LYS A 39 -16.00 2.85 8.76
C LYS A 39 -16.54 3.92 9.70
N CYS A 40 -17.28 4.85 9.13
CA CYS A 40 -17.97 5.91 9.85
C CYS A 40 -19.38 6.05 9.30
N LYS A 41 -20.37 6.15 10.19
CA LYS A 41 -21.76 6.46 9.82
C LYS A 41 -22.02 7.94 10.04
N HIS A 42 -23.03 8.47 9.34
CA HIS A 42 -23.43 9.85 9.50
C HIS A 42 -23.77 10.16 10.97
N GLY A 43 -23.14 11.18 11.53
CA GLY A 43 -23.34 11.62 12.91
C GLY A 43 -22.64 10.77 13.98
N GLU A 44 -21.90 9.72 13.59
CA GLU A 44 -21.10 8.92 14.51
C GLU A 44 -19.62 9.31 14.44
N SER A 45 -18.87 9.00 15.50
CA SER A 45 -17.41 9.04 15.47
C SER A 45 -16.85 7.89 14.63
N PHE A 46 -15.63 8.05 14.12
CA PHE A 46 -14.90 6.96 13.50
C PHE A 46 -14.73 5.80 14.49
N GLN A 47 -15.12 4.61 14.05
CA GLN A 47 -14.86 3.38 14.79
C GLN A 47 -13.40 2.96 14.58
N GLU A 48 -12.87 2.17 15.52
CA GLU A 48 -11.57 1.53 15.32
C GLU A 48 -11.59 0.71 14.03
N GLY A 49 -10.63 0.99 13.16
CA GLY A 49 -10.51 0.30 11.87
C GLY A 49 -9.77 -1.02 12.01
N LYS A 50 -9.48 -1.62 10.86
CA LYS A 50 -8.76 -2.89 10.78
C LYS A 50 -7.77 -2.89 9.64
N ILE A 51 -6.65 -3.58 9.85
CA ILE A 51 -5.72 -3.96 8.79
C ILE A 51 -6.28 -5.21 8.10
N VAL A 52 -6.44 -5.15 6.79
CA VAL A 52 -6.97 -6.23 5.95
C VAL A 52 -6.12 -6.42 4.71
N PRO A 53 -6.14 -7.59 4.05
CA PRO A 53 -5.46 -7.79 2.77
C PRO A 53 -5.91 -6.74 1.74
N TYR A 54 -4.98 -6.27 0.91
CA TYR A 54 -5.30 -5.31 -0.15
C TYR A 54 -6.31 -5.90 -1.14
N ALA A 55 -7.44 -5.22 -1.31
CA ALA A 55 -8.54 -5.65 -2.17
C ALA A 55 -9.40 -4.45 -2.63
N ASP A 56 -10.23 -4.67 -3.64
CA ASP A 56 -11.16 -3.66 -4.15
C ASP A 56 -12.22 -3.29 -3.10
N LEU A 57 -12.60 -2.01 -3.07
CA LEU A 57 -13.66 -1.53 -2.18
C LEU A 57 -15.05 -1.73 -2.80
N GLN A 58 -15.94 -2.38 -2.06
CA GLN A 58 -17.35 -2.49 -2.41
C GLN A 58 -18.10 -1.27 -1.88
N ILE A 59 -18.57 -0.42 -2.78
CA ILE A 59 -19.33 0.80 -2.46
C ILE A 59 -20.61 0.87 -3.29
N SER A 60 -21.62 1.59 -2.78
CA SER A 60 -22.86 1.81 -3.54
C SER A 60 -22.56 2.61 -4.81
N PRO A 61 -23.16 2.27 -5.96
CA PRO A 61 -23.08 3.11 -7.17
C PRO A 61 -23.53 4.56 -6.92
N CYS A 62 -24.43 4.77 -5.95
CA CYS A 62 -24.94 6.09 -5.56
C CYS A 62 -24.05 6.81 -4.52
N SER A 63 -22.83 6.33 -4.25
CA SER A 63 -21.96 6.94 -3.24
C SER A 63 -21.56 8.36 -3.63
N ALA A 64 -21.54 9.28 -2.65
CA ALA A 64 -21.23 10.69 -2.88
C ALA A 64 -19.81 10.92 -3.41
N VAL A 65 -18.86 10.06 -3.05
CA VAL A 65 -17.49 10.09 -3.62
C VAL A 65 -17.50 9.93 -5.15
N LEU A 66 -18.43 9.13 -5.69
CA LEU A 66 -18.52 8.88 -7.14
C LEU A 66 -19.32 9.96 -7.89
N ASN A 67 -20.33 10.54 -7.25
CA ASN A 67 -21.28 11.44 -7.92
C ASN A 67 -21.02 12.93 -7.65
N TYR A 68 -20.43 13.24 -6.51
CA TYR A 68 -20.25 14.62 -6.03
C TYR A 68 -18.80 14.91 -5.60
N GLY A 69 -17.87 13.96 -5.79
CA GLY A 69 -16.46 14.14 -5.46
C GLY A 69 -16.18 14.39 -3.98
N GLN A 70 -17.06 13.91 -3.08
CA GLN A 70 -16.92 14.11 -1.64
C GLN A 70 -15.79 13.23 -1.07
N VAL A 71 -14.54 13.68 -1.21
CA VAL A 71 -13.33 12.99 -0.76
C VAL A 71 -12.27 14.01 -0.34
N CYS A 72 -11.44 13.63 0.64
CA CYS A 72 -10.20 14.32 1.01
C CYS A 72 -9.09 13.27 1.05
N TYR A 73 -7.88 13.64 0.62
CA TYR A 73 -6.69 12.78 0.62
C TYR A 73 -5.48 13.52 1.20
#